data_AF-A0A429X3Y4-F1
#
_entry.id   AF-A0A429X3Y4-F1
#
_cell.length_a   1.000
_cell.length_b   1.000
_cell.length_c   1.000
_cell.angle_alpha   90.00
_cell.angle_beta   90.00
_cell.angle_gamma   90.00
#
_symmetry.space_group_name_H-M   'P 1'
#
loop_
_entity.id
_entity.type
_entity.pdbx_description
1 polymer ?
#
loop_
_entity_poly.entity_id
_entity_poly.type
_entity_poly.pdbx_seq_one_letter_code
_entity_poly.pdbx_strand_id
1 'polypeptide(L)'
;MKKLSIALLAFLMILAVYGCSQNNEVYEKMIEQGMQQIEKEEYERAENFFEKALDQKTKDEKATMLVQQIKIMLKAKTAFDSGDFETAKISVEEVLKTKGGTEKLGEKAKGLVEQMEEMEEAKDKYSSNYNEAKKNFKQGELDQSLNVLEEVLEKDLSHPFFSELKEDCEALATKVKEAKEETEAKDVAEVEAQAKVEAKAKAEAEKKTAAEKAEKEKQAAEEKKQKEAASKDIGAAEGYWLTEDQTEACHLTSSYLTCAVKQSDVGFKHDITHIHHISSTELELTFNNGHKTQIVLANNNVLEGEVGRLNRVSKEEANAIYEGYYELP
;
A
#
# COMPACT_ATOMS: atom_id res chain seq x y z
N MET A 1 4.34 115.51 -28.89
CA MET A 1 3.60 114.26 -28.62
C MET A 1 3.80 113.15 -29.66
N LYS A 2 4.12 113.43 -30.93
CA LYS A 2 4.34 112.37 -31.96
C LYS A 2 5.63 111.52 -31.80
N LYS A 3 6.65 112.02 -31.09
CA LYS A 3 7.94 111.31 -30.91
C LYS A 3 7.97 110.36 -29.70
N LEU A 4 7.08 110.55 -28.71
CA LEU A 4 6.96 109.65 -27.54
C LEU A 4 6.14 108.39 -27.86
N SER A 5 5.20 108.48 -28.81
CA SER A 5 4.37 107.33 -29.21
C SER A 5 5.12 106.29 -30.05
N ILE A 6 6.19 106.67 -30.74
CA ILE A 6 6.99 105.76 -31.59
C ILE A 6 7.97 104.93 -30.76
N ALA A 7 8.53 105.49 -29.69
CA ALA A 7 9.47 104.79 -28.80
C ALA A 7 8.78 103.71 -27.94
N LEU A 8 7.53 103.95 -27.50
CA LEU A 8 6.76 102.98 -26.72
C LEU A 8 6.30 101.78 -27.57
N LEU A 9 5.99 101.99 -28.86
CA LEU A 9 5.61 100.93 -29.79
C LEU A 9 6.81 100.04 -30.19
N ALA A 10 8.01 100.62 -30.29
CA ALA A 10 9.24 99.87 -30.58
C ALA A 10 9.68 99.01 -29.38
N PHE A 11 9.46 99.48 -28.14
CA PHE A 11 9.80 98.72 -26.93
C PHE A 11 8.85 97.55 -26.67
N LEU A 12 7.56 97.68 -27.01
CA LEU A 12 6.58 96.60 -26.92
C LEU A 12 6.83 95.48 -27.95
N MET A 13 7.37 95.82 -29.13
CA MET A 13 7.75 94.83 -30.15
C MET A 13 8.99 94.01 -29.74
N ILE A 14 9.94 94.57 -28.99
CA ILE A 14 11.16 93.85 -28.57
C ILE A 14 10.85 92.85 -27.44
N LEU A 15 9.92 93.16 -26.54
CA LEU A 15 9.48 92.23 -25.48
C LEU A 15 8.69 91.02 -26.01
N ALA A 16 8.08 91.12 -27.20
CA ALA A 16 7.40 89.99 -27.84
C ALA A 16 8.36 88.96 -28.48
N VAL A 17 9.63 89.33 -28.75
CA VAL A 17 10.59 88.45 -29.44
C VAL A 17 11.43 87.62 -28.45
N TYR A 18 11.73 88.15 -27.25
CA TYR A 18 12.49 87.41 -26.22
C TYR A 18 11.67 86.30 -25.54
N GLY A 19 10.33 86.43 -25.46
CA GLY A 19 9.46 85.36 -24.95
C GLY A 19 9.34 84.16 -25.89
N CYS A 20 9.58 84.36 -27.19
CA CYS A 20 9.45 83.29 -28.18
C CYS A 20 10.68 82.37 -28.26
N SER A 21 11.89 82.84 -27.93
CA SER A 21 13.10 82.01 -28.07
C SER A 21 13.30 81.01 -26.92
N GLN A 22 13.01 81.41 -25.67
CA GLN A 22 13.17 80.55 -24.49
C GLN A 22 12.09 79.46 -24.43
N ASN A 23 10.86 79.78 -24.82
CA ASN A 23 9.76 78.80 -24.90
C ASN A 23 10.04 77.69 -25.93
N ASN A 24 10.76 78.00 -27.01
CA ASN A 24 11.17 76.99 -27.98
C ASN A 24 12.22 76.02 -27.42
N GLU A 25 13.21 76.51 -26.67
CA GLU A 25 14.25 75.65 -26.07
C GLU A 25 13.65 74.70 -25.02
N VAL A 26 12.76 75.20 -24.16
CA VAL A 26 12.06 74.37 -23.17
C VAL A 26 11.18 73.33 -23.86
N TYR A 27 10.44 73.73 -24.90
CA TYR A 27 9.62 72.81 -25.69
C TYR A 27 10.44 71.65 -26.26
N GLU A 28 11.54 71.93 -26.98
CA GLU A 28 12.36 70.88 -27.62
C GLU A 28 12.97 69.94 -26.57
N LYS A 29 13.44 70.50 -25.45
CA LYS A 29 13.96 69.70 -24.33
C LYS A 29 12.91 68.76 -23.75
N MET A 30 11.67 69.24 -23.55
CA MET A 30 10.59 68.39 -23.04
C MET A 30 10.22 67.28 -24.03
N ILE A 31 10.17 67.59 -25.34
CA ILE A 31 9.97 66.57 -26.38
C ILE A 31 11.08 65.52 -26.34
N GLU A 32 12.36 65.94 -26.30
CA GLU A 32 13.50 65.02 -26.23
C GLU A 32 13.45 64.14 -24.98
N GLN A 33 13.18 64.73 -23.81
CA GLN A 33 13.05 63.99 -22.57
C GLN A 33 11.89 62.98 -22.63
N GLY A 34 10.75 63.33 -23.23
CA GLY A 34 9.65 62.40 -23.44
C GLY A 34 10.05 61.21 -24.33
N MET A 35 10.77 61.46 -25.43
CA MET A 35 11.29 60.39 -26.29
C MET A 35 12.28 59.48 -25.56
N GLN A 36 13.13 60.03 -24.70
CA GLN A 36 14.05 59.25 -23.86
C GLN A 36 13.31 58.37 -22.85
N GLN A 37 12.13 58.80 -22.36
CA GLN A 37 11.33 57.96 -21.47
C GLN A 37 10.59 56.83 -22.22
N ILE A 38 10.21 57.03 -23.49
CA ILE A 38 9.68 55.94 -24.34
C ILE A 38 10.71 54.82 -24.48
N GLU A 39 11.98 55.15 -24.72
CA GLU A 39 13.09 54.18 -24.81
C GLU A 39 13.22 53.33 -23.54
N LYS A 40 13.01 53.95 -22.38
CA LYS A 40 13.05 53.32 -21.06
C LYS A 40 11.73 52.67 -20.64
N GLU A 41 10.72 52.72 -21.50
CA GLU A 41 9.36 52.22 -21.24
C GLU A 41 8.70 52.88 -20.02
N GLU A 42 9.15 54.08 -19.64
CA GLU A 42 8.58 54.88 -18.56
C GLU A 42 7.45 55.77 -19.09
N TYR A 43 6.37 55.15 -19.58
CA TYR A 43 5.33 55.83 -20.37
C TYR A 43 4.60 56.96 -19.61
N GLU A 44 4.37 56.84 -18.30
CA GLU A 44 3.78 57.90 -17.48
C GLU A 44 4.69 59.15 -17.41
N ARG A 45 6.01 58.93 -17.34
CA ARG A 45 6.98 60.02 -17.37
C ARG A 45 7.06 60.63 -18.77
N ALA A 46 6.99 59.82 -19.81
CA ALA A 46 6.94 60.29 -21.19
C ALA A 46 5.73 61.21 -21.42
N GLU A 47 4.54 60.79 -20.95
CA GLU A 47 3.32 61.60 -20.97
C GLU A 47 3.52 62.95 -20.28
N ASN A 48 4.06 62.95 -19.05
CA ASN A 48 4.31 64.19 -18.31
C ASN A 48 5.22 65.16 -19.09
N PHE A 49 6.25 64.66 -19.75
CA PHE A 49 7.13 65.48 -20.58
C PHE A 49 6.42 66.02 -21.82
N PHE A 50 5.62 65.22 -22.51
CA PHE A 50 4.86 65.69 -23.67
C PHE A 50 3.76 66.69 -23.30
N GLU A 51 3.10 66.52 -22.15
CA GLU A 51 2.14 67.51 -21.64
C GLU A 51 2.84 68.84 -21.32
N LYS A 52 4.02 68.80 -20.68
CA LYS A 52 4.83 70.01 -20.46
C LYS A 52 5.28 70.68 -21.76
N ALA A 53 5.61 69.90 -22.79
CA ALA A 53 5.89 70.46 -24.13
C ALA A 53 4.65 71.14 -24.70
N LEU A 54 3.47 70.50 -24.61
CA LEU A 54 2.21 71.07 -25.07
C LEU A 54 1.85 72.36 -24.31
N ASP A 55 2.15 72.46 -23.01
CA ASP A 55 1.94 73.69 -22.24
C ASP A 55 2.79 74.86 -22.75
N GLN A 56 4.00 74.59 -23.26
CA GLN A 56 4.84 75.64 -23.88
C GLN A 56 4.28 76.10 -25.23
N LYS A 57 3.60 75.19 -25.97
CA LYS A 57 3.00 75.45 -27.28
C LYS A 57 1.62 74.80 -27.40
N THR A 58 0.62 75.42 -26.80
CA THR A 58 -0.73 74.84 -26.61
C THR A 58 -1.51 74.50 -27.88
N LYS A 59 -1.03 74.91 -29.05
CA LYS A 59 -1.62 74.61 -30.37
C LYS A 59 -0.69 73.79 -31.26
N ASP A 60 0.38 73.23 -30.71
CA ASP A 60 1.34 72.41 -31.45
C ASP A 60 0.74 71.04 -31.75
N GLU A 61 0.58 70.75 -33.03
CA GLU A 61 -0.02 69.49 -33.49
C GLU A 61 0.85 68.29 -33.08
N LYS A 62 2.18 68.40 -33.20
CA LYS A 62 3.12 67.32 -32.86
C LYS A 62 3.02 66.92 -31.39
N ALA A 63 3.12 67.88 -30.46
CA ALA A 63 2.99 67.60 -29.03
C ALA A 63 1.61 67.05 -28.68
N THR A 64 0.54 67.56 -29.32
CA THR A 64 -0.81 67.01 -29.17
C THR A 64 -0.88 65.54 -29.58
N MET A 65 -0.34 65.19 -30.75
CA MET A 65 -0.33 63.80 -31.22
C MET A 65 0.52 62.89 -30.33
N LEU A 66 1.66 63.38 -29.80
CA LEU A 66 2.50 62.61 -28.88
C LEU A 66 1.79 62.33 -27.54
N VAL A 67 1.10 63.32 -26.97
CA VAL A 67 0.27 63.13 -25.76
C VAL A 67 -0.86 62.13 -26.01
N GLN A 68 -1.52 62.20 -27.16
CA GLN A 68 -2.57 61.24 -27.51
C GLN A 68 -2.00 59.82 -27.64
N GLN A 69 -0.92 59.65 -28.42
CA GLN A 69 -0.33 58.35 -28.69
C GLN A 69 0.17 57.67 -27.41
N ILE A 70 0.83 58.42 -26.51
CA ILE A 70 1.36 57.85 -25.26
C ILE A 70 0.25 57.46 -24.27
N LYS A 71 -0.86 58.23 -24.22
CA LYS A 71 -2.04 57.89 -23.40
C LYS A 71 -2.66 56.56 -23.84
N ILE A 72 -2.74 56.33 -25.14
CA ILE A 72 -3.24 55.06 -25.70
C ILE A 72 -2.26 53.92 -25.36
N MET A 73 -0.95 54.15 -25.46
CA MET A 73 0.05 53.14 -25.06
C MET A 73 -0.03 52.81 -23.56
N LEU A 74 -0.23 53.80 -22.69
CA LEU A 74 -0.44 53.59 -21.26
C LEU A 74 -1.66 52.71 -20.97
N LYS A 75 -2.76 52.98 -21.68
CA LYS A 75 -3.96 52.12 -21.62
C LYS A 75 -3.65 50.69 -22.08
N ALA A 76 -2.92 50.54 -23.18
CA ALA A 76 -2.50 49.23 -23.67
C ALA A 76 -1.65 48.47 -22.65
N LYS A 77 -0.65 49.12 -22.06
CA LYS A 77 0.24 48.51 -21.07
C LYS A 77 -0.50 48.16 -19.78
N THR A 78 -1.40 49.02 -19.32
CA THR A 78 -2.24 48.75 -18.14
C THR A 78 -3.12 47.53 -18.36
N ALA A 79 -3.78 47.45 -19.52
CA ALA A 79 -4.62 46.31 -19.88
C ALA A 79 -3.80 45.02 -20.01
N PHE A 80 -2.62 45.08 -20.63
CA PHE A 80 -1.68 43.98 -20.70
C PHE A 80 -1.31 43.49 -19.31
N ASP A 81 -0.85 44.38 -18.42
CA ASP A 81 -0.43 44.04 -17.05
C ASP A 81 -1.57 43.44 -16.21
N SER A 82 -2.83 43.81 -16.49
CA SER A 82 -3.99 43.22 -15.83
C SER A 82 -4.48 41.91 -16.48
N GLY A 83 -3.85 41.46 -17.56
CA GLY A 83 -4.25 40.27 -18.32
C GLY A 83 -5.42 40.47 -19.28
N ASP A 84 -5.87 41.71 -19.50
CA ASP A 84 -6.92 42.07 -20.45
C ASP A 84 -6.33 42.27 -21.85
N PHE A 85 -5.98 41.15 -22.49
CA PHE A 85 -5.33 41.14 -23.80
C PHE A 85 -6.22 41.69 -24.93
N GLU A 86 -7.54 41.55 -24.81
CA GLU A 86 -8.48 42.10 -25.79
C GLU A 86 -8.38 43.63 -25.80
N THR A 87 -8.51 44.27 -24.63
CA THR A 87 -8.35 45.73 -24.52
C THR A 87 -6.94 46.17 -24.88
N ALA A 88 -5.91 45.41 -24.51
CA ALA A 88 -4.53 45.73 -24.84
C ALA A 88 -4.29 45.76 -26.36
N LYS A 89 -4.72 44.73 -27.10
CA LYS A 89 -4.60 44.64 -28.56
C LYS A 89 -5.34 45.77 -29.27
N ILE A 90 -6.58 46.05 -28.88
CA ILE A 90 -7.36 47.18 -29.43
C ILE A 90 -6.61 48.50 -29.23
N SER A 91 -6.06 48.71 -28.04
CA SER A 91 -5.32 49.94 -27.72
C SER A 91 -3.99 50.02 -28.50
N VAL A 92 -3.26 48.92 -28.66
CA VAL A 92 -2.06 48.86 -29.49
C VAL A 92 -2.38 49.20 -30.96
N GLU A 93 -3.45 48.65 -31.52
CA GLU A 93 -3.87 49.01 -32.87
C GLU A 93 -4.14 50.52 -33.01
N GLU A 94 -4.73 51.14 -31.99
CA GLU A 94 -4.97 52.58 -31.95
C GLU A 94 -3.66 53.39 -31.88
N VAL A 95 -2.65 52.91 -31.11
CA VAL A 95 -1.29 53.50 -31.12
C VAL A 95 -0.69 53.49 -32.52
N LEU A 96 -0.84 52.37 -33.25
CA LEU A 96 -0.30 52.19 -34.60
C LEU A 96 -1.05 53.00 -35.67
N LYS A 97 -2.33 53.29 -35.45
CA LYS A 97 -3.17 54.11 -36.35
C LYS A 97 -2.98 55.62 -36.10
N THR A 98 -2.33 56.01 -35.00
CA THR A 98 -2.11 57.42 -34.66
C THR A 98 -1.13 58.08 -35.63
N LYS A 99 -1.63 59.01 -36.44
CA LYS A 99 -0.82 59.76 -37.43
C LYS A 99 -0.06 60.90 -36.76
N GLY A 100 1.18 61.16 -37.17
CA GLY A 100 1.98 62.26 -36.61
C GLY A 100 2.50 62.00 -35.18
N GLY A 101 2.36 60.77 -34.69
CA GLY A 101 3.06 60.29 -33.50
C GLY A 101 4.52 59.94 -33.79
N THR A 102 5.16 59.22 -32.86
CA THR A 102 6.54 58.75 -33.00
C THR A 102 6.61 57.30 -33.46
N GLU A 103 7.54 57.01 -34.36
CA GLU A 103 7.82 55.65 -34.85
C GLU A 103 8.28 54.73 -33.71
N LYS A 104 9.06 55.27 -32.75
CA LYS A 104 9.57 54.49 -31.61
C LYS A 104 8.47 53.90 -30.74
N LEU A 105 7.39 54.66 -30.50
CA LEU A 105 6.25 54.14 -29.75
C LEU A 105 5.48 53.09 -30.56
N GLY A 106 5.44 53.25 -31.89
CA GLY A 106 4.91 52.23 -32.79
C GLY A 106 5.73 50.93 -32.76
N GLU A 107 7.05 51.01 -32.66
CA GLU A 107 7.92 49.84 -32.48
C GLU A 107 7.67 49.15 -31.14
N LYS A 108 7.59 49.91 -30.04
CA LYS A 108 7.22 49.37 -28.71
C LYS A 108 5.84 48.71 -28.71
N ALA A 109 4.88 49.32 -29.39
CA ALA A 109 3.53 48.77 -29.51
C ALA A 109 3.53 47.43 -30.28
N LYS A 110 4.29 47.32 -31.38
CA LYS A 110 4.47 46.05 -32.10
C LYS A 110 5.10 44.96 -31.23
N GLY A 111 6.15 45.30 -30.48
CA GLY A 111 6.77 44.36 -29.54
C GLY A 111 5.78 43.87 -28.47
N LEU A 112 4.84 44.72 -28.03
CA LEU A 112 3.78 44.30 -27.13
C LEU A 112 2.79 43.34 -27.80
N VAL A 113 2.50 43.49 -29.09
CA VAL A 113 1.70 42.50 -29.86
C VAL A 113 2.41 41.16 -29.88
N GLU A 114 3.69 41.14 -30.25
CA GLU A 114 4.49 39.91 -30.33
C GLU A 114 4.51 39.19 -28.97
N GLN A 115 4.70 39.91 -27.86
CA GLN A 115 4.61 39.33 -26.52
C GLN A 115 3.23 38.73 -26.21
N MET A 116 2.14 39.42 -26.57
CA MET A 116 0.78 38.89 -26.37
C MET A 116 0.53 37.63 -27.21
N GLU A 117 1.01 37.59 -28.45
CA GLU A 117 0.90 36.42 -29.33
C GLU A 117 1.66 35.22 -28.76
N GLU A 118 2.90 35.40 -28.31
CA GLU A 118 3.68 34.34 -27.65
C GLU A 118 2.99 33.79 -26.40
N MET A 119 2.38 34.67 -25.60
CA MET A 119 1.66 34.28 -24.39
C MET A 119 0.33 33.57 -24.69
N GLU A 120 -0.37 33.95 -25.75
CA GLU A 120 -1.56 33.25 -26.23
C GLU A 120 -1.22 31.84 -26.73
N GLU A 121 -0.17 31.69 -27.55
CA GLU A 121 0.30 30.37 -28.00
C GLU A 121 0.71 29.48 -26.82
N ALA A 122 1.39 30.05 -25.82
CA ALA A 122 1.73 29.35 -24.59
C ALA A 122 0.46 28.91 -23.83
N LYS A 123 -0.53 29.80 -23.69
CA LYS A 123 -1.79 29.49 -23.01
C LYS A 123 -2.56 28.38 -23.73
N ASP A 124 -2.61 28.40 -25.05
CA ASP A 124 -3.26 27.36 -25.85
C ASP A 124 -2.59 26.00 -25.65
N LYS A 125 -1.25 25.97 -25.69
CA LYS A 125 -0.47 24.76 -25.42
C LYS A 125 -0.74 24.22 -24.01
N TYR A 126 -0.67 25.07 -23.00
CA TYR A 126 -0.87 24.67 -21.61
C TYR A 126 -2.31 24.25 -21.34
N SER A 127 -3.29 24.88 -21.99
CA SER A 127 -4.70 24.48 -21.92
C SER A 127 -4.93 23.11 -22.58
N SER A 128 -4.21 22.80 -23.66
CA SER A 128 -4.22 21.46 -24.26
C SER A 128 -3.69 20.41 -23.28
N ASN A 129 -2.55 20.68 -22.63
CA ASN A 129 -1.97 19.80 -21.60
C ASN A 129 -2.93 19.61 -20.41
N TYR A 130 -3.57 20.67 -19.92
CA TYR A 130 -4.58 20.57 -18.87
C TYR A 130 -5.75 19.66 -19.28
N ASN A 131 -6.23 19.77 -20.53
CA ASN A 131 -7.29 18.90 -21.03
C ASN A 131 -6.86 17.44 -21.15
N GLU A 132 -5.61 17.19 -21.53
CA GLU A 132 -5.01 15.85 -21.52
C GLU A 132 -4.94 15.29 -20.10
N ALA A 133 -4.42 16.06 -19.13
CA ALA A 133 -4.37 15.65 -17.74
C ALA A 133 -5.77 15.33 -17.19
N LYS A 134 -6.77 16.15 -17.53
CA LYS A 134 -8.17 15.93 -17.15
C LYS A 134 -8.75 14.65 -17.77
N LYS A 135 -8.31 14.28 -18.97
CA LYS A 135 -8.69 13.01 -19.61
C LYS A 135 -8.03 11.83 -18.90
N ASN A 136 -6.72 11.88 -18.65
CA ASN A 136 -5.98 10.84 -17.93
C ASN A 136 -6.58 10.61 -16.53
N PHE A 137 -6.93 11.68 -15.81
CA PHE A 137 -7.60 11.60 -14.51
C PHE A 137 -8.93 10.83 -14.58
N LYS A 138 -9.77 11.11 -15.59
CA LYS A 138 -11.04 10.38 -15.81
C LYS A 138 -10.83 8.92 -16.18
N GLN A 139 -9.69 8.58 -16.76
CA GLN A 139 -9.33 7.21 -17.13
C GLN A 139 -8.68 6.44 -15.98
N GLY A 140 -8.44 7.09 -14.82
CA GLY A 140 -7.75 6.49 -13.68
C GLY A 140 -6.22 6.47 -13.84
N GLU A 141 -5.69 7.12 -14.87
CA GLU A 141 -4.25 7.23 -15.15
C GLU A 141 -3.64 8.37 -14.29
N LEU A 142 -3.64 8.18 -12.97
CA LEU A 142 -3.34 9.24 -12.00
C LEU A 142 -1.92 9.78 -12.13
N ASP A 143 -0.92 8.92 -12.31
CA ASP A 143 0.48 9.34 -12.46
C ASP A 143 0.70 10.16 -13.74
N GLN A 144 0.09 9.73 -14.86
CA GLN A 144 0.19 10.45 -16.12
C GLN A 144 -0.52 11.80 -16.05
N SER A 145 -1.69 11.85 -15.41
CA SER A 145 -2.41 13.10 -15.15
C SER A 145 -1.55 14.07 -14.34
N LEU A 146 -0.94 13.58 -13.25
CA LEU A 146 -0.13 14.42 -12.37
C LEU A 146 1.14 14.94 -13.06
N ASN A 147 1.85 14.09 -13.78
CA ASN A 147 3.07 14.48 -14.50
C ASN A 147 2.78 15.61 -15.51
N VAL A 148 1.71 15.50 -16.30
CA VAL A 148 1.33 16.54 -17.27
C VAL A 148 0.98 17.86 -16.57
N LEU A 149 0.32 17.81 -15.40
CA LEU A 149 0.01 19.02 -14.63
C LEU A 149 1.26 19.66 -14.04
N GLU A 150 2.18 18.87 -13.50
CA GLU A 150 3.44 19.37 -12.94
C GLU A 150 4.29 20.04 -14.03
N GLU A 151 4.37 19.48 -15.24
CA GLU A 151 5.06 20.11 -16.38
C GLU A 151 4.49 21.48 -16.76
N VAL A 152 3.18 21.68 -16.62
CA VAL A 152 2.52 22.98 -16.85
C VAL A 152 2.80 23.93 -15.69
N LEU A 153 2.68 23.46 -14.45
CA LEU A 153 2.87 24.27 -13.25
C LEU A 153 4.34 24.69 -13.01
N GLU A 154 5.30 24.01 -13.64
CA GLU A 154 6.70 24.43 -13.70
C GLU A 154 6.95 25.64 -14.60
N LYS A 155 5.99 26.02 -15.46
CA LYS A 155 6.12 27.19 -16.34
C LYS A 155 5.85 28.49 -15.59
N ASP A 156 6.32 29.60 -16.16
CA ASP A 156 5.99 30.92 -15.63
C ASP A 156 4.53 31.28 -15.96
N LEU A 157 3.67 31.07 -14.97
CA LEU A 157 2.25 31.42 -15.01
C LEU A 157 1.94 32.61 -14.08
N SER A 158 2.94 33.45 -13.79
CA SER A 158 2.79 34.56 -12.84
C SER A 158 1.96 35.72 -13.38
N HIS A 159 1.94 35.90 -14.70
CA HIS A 159 1.19 36.98 -15.34
C HIS A 159 -0.33 36.75 -15.22
N PRO A 160 -1.15 37.79 -14.92
CA PRO A 160 -2.60 37.64 -14.71
C PRO A 160 -3.38 36.96 -15.85
N PHE A 161 -2.86 37.04 -17.07
CA PHE A 161 -3.42 36.34 -18.24
C PHE A 161 -3.53 34.81 -18.05
N PHE A 162 -2.68 34.21 -17.23
CA PHE A 162 -2.65 32.77 -16.94
C PHE A 162 -3.39 32.38 -15.66
N SER A 163 -3.95 33.33 -14.90
CA SER A 163 -4.47 33.08 -13.54
C SER A 163 -5.46 31.91 -13.47
N GLU A 164 -6.48 31.95 -14.33
CA GLU A 164 -7.52 30.92 -14.36
C GLU A 164 -6.95 29.54 -14.68
N LEU A 165 -6.06 29.46 -15.67
CA LEU A 165 -5.43 28.19 -16.06
C LEU A 165 -4.55 27.63 -14.93
N LYS A 166 -3.80 28.51 -14.25
CA LYS A 166 -2.97 28.13 -13.11
C LYS A 166 -3.83 27.56 -11.97
N GLU A 167 -4.89 28.27 -11.59
CA GLU A 167 -5.84 27.82 -10.56
C GLU A 167 -6.47 26.48 -10.93
N ASP A 168 -6.88 26.31 -12.19
CA ASP A 168 -7.45 25.05 -12.69
C ASP A 168 -6.45 23.90 -12.62
N CYS A 169 -5.19 24.13 -13.00
CA CYS A 169 -4.13 23.13 -12.93
C CYS A 169 -3.81 22.73 -11.49
N GLU A 170 -3.67 23.71 -10.58
CA GLU A 170 -3.41 23.46 -9.15
C GLU A 170 -4.57 22.69 -8.50
N ALA A 171 -5.80 23.07 -8.80
CA ALA A 171 -7.00 22.41 -8.29
C ALA A 171 -7.11 20.96 -8.80
N LEU A 172 -6.81 20.72 -10.08
CA LEU A 172 -6.82 19.37 -10.62
C LEU A 172 -5.67 18.52 -10.05
N ALA A 173 -4.46 19.07 -9.93
CA ALA A 173 -3.32 18.36 -9.36
C ALA A 173 -3.59 17.92 -7.92
N THR A 174 -4.25 18.78 -7.12
CA THR A 174 -4.69 18.43 -5.76
C THR A 174 -5.64 17.24 -5.76
N LYS A 175 -6.68 17.26 -6.61
CA LYS A 175 -7.63 16.14 -6.74
C LYS A 175 -6.98 14.84 -7.20
N VAL A 176 -6.02 14.91 -8.10
CA VAL A 176 -5.28 13.74 -8.59
C VAL A 176 -4.44 13.14 -7.46
N LYS A 177 -3.76 13.97 -6.66
CA LYS A 177 -2.99 13.53 -5.48
C LYS A 177 -3.88 12.86 -4.44
N GLU A 178 -5.02 13.48 -4.09
CA GLU A 178 -6.01 12.89 -3.17
C GLU A 178 -6.52 11.53 -3.67
N ALA A 179 -6.86 11.41 -4.96
CA ALA A 179 -7.30 10.14 -5.54
C ALA A 179 -6.20 9.08 -5.49
N LYS A 180 -4.94 9.46 -5.69
CA LYS A 180 -3.80 8.54 -5.63
C LYS A 180 -3.62 8.00 -4.22
N GLU A 181 -3.65 8.86 -3.21
CA GLU A 181 -3.57 8.47 -1.79
C GLU A 181 -4.72 7.53 -1.40
N GLU A 182 -5.95 7.78 -1.87
CA GLU A 182 -7.10 6.90 -1.62
C GLU A 182 -6.92 5.51 -2.26
N THR A 183 -6.32 5.45 -3.46
CA THR A 183 -6.07 4.19 -4.18
C THR A 183 -5.00 3.37 -3.45
N GLU A 184 -3.89 4.01 -3.07
CA GLU A 184 -2.82 3.37 -2.30
C GLU A 184 -3.33 2.86 -0.94
N ALA A 185 -4.19 3.62 -0.26
CA ALA A 185 -4.80 3.19 1.00
C ALA A 185 -5.72 1.96 0.83
N LYS A 186 -6.45 1.87 -0.28
CA LYS A 186 -7.30 0.71 -0.61
C LYS A 186 -6.45 -0.53 -0.91
N ASP A 187 -5.38 -0.38 -1.69
CA ASP A 187 -4.48 -1.48 -2.03
C ASP A 187 -3.81 -2.05 -0.76
N VAL A 188 -3.35 -1.19 0.16
CA VAL A 188 -2.82 -1.62 1.46
C VAL A 188 -3.87 -2.37 2.27
N ALA A 189 -5.11 -1.85 2.35
CA ALA A 189 -6.19 -2.49 3.09
C ALA A 189 -6.58 -3.86 2.50
N GLU A 190 -6.56 -4.01 1.18
CA GLU A 190 -6.85 -5.28 0.51
C GLU A 190 -5.75 -6.32 0.76
N VAL A 191 -4.47 -5.91 0.69
CA VAL A 191 -3.33 -6.78 1.01
C VAL A 191 -3.39 -7.24 2.48
N GLU A 192 -3.69 -6.34 3.42
CA GLU A 192 -3.84 -6.70 4.84
C GLU A 192 -5.03 -7.66 5.07
N ALA A 193 -6.14 -7.47 4.34
CA ALA A 193 -7.29 -8.36 4.41
C ALA A 193 -6.96 -9.76 3.87
N GLN A 194 -6.28 -9.86 2.73
CA GLN A 194 -5.82 -11.14 2.17
C GLN A 194 -4.86 -11.86 3.13
N ALA A 195 -3.89 -11.14 3.72
CA ALA A 195 -2.96 -11.71 4.69
C ALA A 195 -3.67 -12.27 5.93
N LYS A 196 -4.72 -11.59 6.43
CA LYS A 196 -5.55 -12.10 7.55
C LYS A 196 -6.32 -13.37 7.18
N VAL A 197 -6.84 -13.46 5.96
CA VAL A 197 -7.56 -14.65 5.47
C VAL A 197 -6.60 -15.83 5.36
N GLU A 198 -5.42 -15.64 4.76
CA GLU A 198 -4.40 -16.69 4.65
C GLU A 198 -3.89 -17.17 6.01
N ALA A 199 -3.63 -16.24 6.95
CA ALA A 199 -3.21 -16.59 8.31
C ALA A 199 -4.26 -17.44 9.04
N LYS A 200 -5.55 -17.11 8.87
CA LYS A 200 -6.65 -17.87 9.47
C LYS A 200 -6.77 -19.27 8.84
N ALA A 201 -6.65 -19.39 7.52
CA ALA A 201 -6.67 -20.67 6.83
C ALA A 201 -5.49 -21.58 7.25
N LYS A 202 -4.29 -21.01 7.41
CA LYS A 202 -3.11 -21.75 7.87
C LYS A 202 -3.28 -22.24 9.31
N ALA A 203 -3.78 -21.41 10.21
CA ALA A 203 -4.05 -21.80 11.60
C ALA A 203 -5.12 -22.89 11.71
N GLU A 204 -6.14 -22.88 10.84
CA GLU A 204 -7.19 -23.91 10.81
C GLU A 204 -6.65 -25.24 10.25
N ALA A 205 -5.80 -25.19 9.21
CA ALA A 205 -5.11 -26.37 8.69
C ALA A 205 -4.20 -27.02 9.74
N GLU A 206 -3.39 -26.23 10.45
CA GLU A 206 -2.51 -26.72 11.52
C GLU A 206 -3.30 -27.37 12.66
N LYS A 207 -4.45 -26.78 13.06
CA LYS A 207 -5.35 -27.39 14.05
C LYS A 207 -5.92 -28.72 13.58
N LYS A 208 -6.31 -28.83 12.30
CA LYS A 208 -6.85 -30.08 11.74
C LYS A 208 -5.78 -31.18 11.71
N THR A 209 -4.56 -30.85 11.28
CA THR A 209 -3.43 -31.80 11.27
C THR A 209 -3.05 -32.23 12.69
N ALA A 210 -3.06 -31.32 13.67
CA ALA A 210 -2.82 -31.65 15.06
C ALA A 210 -3.90 -32.58 15.65
N ALA A 211 -5.18 -32.34 15.31
CA ALA A 211 -6.29 -33.19 15.73
C ALA A 211 -6.18 -34.61 15.14
N GLU A 212 -5.89 -34.73 13.83
CA GLU A 212 -5.70 -36.03 13.16
C GLU A 212 -4.52 -36.81 13.76
N LYS A 213 -3.43 -36.12 14.11
CA LYS A 213 -2.27 -36.75 14.77
C LYS A 213 -2.63 -37.25 16.17
N ALA A 214 -3.33 -36.44 16.97
CA ALA A 214 -3.77 -36.83 18.31
C ALA A 214 -4.75 -38.02 18.29
N GLU A 215 -5.62 -38.10 17.27
CA GLU A 215 -6.55 -39.21 17.11
C GLU A 215 -5.83 -40.52 16.72
N LYS A 216 -4.85 -40.45 15.81
CA LYS A 216 -4.00 -41.61 15.49
C LYS A 216 -3.19 -42.10 16.69
N GLU A 217 -2.65 -41.19 17.50
CA GLU A 217 -1.92 -41.55 18.72
C GLU A 217 -2.82 -42.24 19.76
N LYS A 218 -4.07 -41.79 19.91
CA LYS A 218 -5.07 -42.48 20.75
C LYS A 218 -5.39 -43.89 20.26
N GLN A 219 -5.65 -44.06 18.97
CA GLN A 219 -5.97 -45.37 18.38
C GLN A 219 -4.82 -46.36 18.55
N ALA A 220 -3.58 -45.92 18.31
CA ALA A 220 -2.38 -46.76 18.49
C ALA A 220 -2.16 -47.18 19.96
N ALA A 221 -2.46 -46.29 20.92
CA ALA A 221 -2.37 -46.61 22.35
C ALA A 221 -3.44 -47.62 22.79
N GLU A 222 -4.63 -47.57 22.22
CA GLU A 222 -5.75 -48.47 22.53
C GLU A 222 -5.51 -49.87 21.94
N GLU A 223 -4.99 -49.96 20.71
CA GLU A 223 -4.62 -51.23 20.07
C GLU A 223 -3.48 -51.94 20.83
N LYS A 224 -2.51 -51.17 21.37
CA LYS A 224 -1.43 -51.73 22.21
C LYS A 224 -1.97 -52.32 23.52
N LYS A 225 -2.93 -51.66 24.17
CA LYS A 225 -3.58 -52.18 25.39
C LYS A 225 -4.35 -53.47 25.15
N GLN A 226 -5.03 -53.58 24.00
CA GLN A 226 -5.76 -54.81 23.64
C GLN A 226 -4.83 -55.99 23.38
N LYS A 227 -3.68 -55.76 22.70
CA LYS A 227 -2.67 -56.80 22.46
C LYS A 227 -1.99 -57.28 23.75
N GLU A 228 -1.72 -56.38 24.71
CA GLU A 228 -1.18 -56.76 26.02
C GLU A 228 -2.18 -57.59 26.85
N ALA A 229 -3.48 -57.27 26.79
CA ALA A 229 -4.51 -58.03 27.50
C ALA A 229 -4.70 -59.45 26.93
N ALA A 230 -4.66 -59.62 25.61
CA ALA A 230 -4.78 -60.92 24.95
C ALA A 230 -3.56 -61.84 25.23
N SER A 231 -2.37 -61.28 25.41
CA SER A 231 -1.13 -62.05 25.68
C SER A 231 -1.05 -62.69 27.08
N LYS A 232 -1.97 -62.35 27.98
CA LYS A 232 -2.03 -62.86 29.36
C LYS A 232 -3.20 -63.80 29.61
N ASP A 233 -4.08 -64.02 28.64
CA ASP A 233 -5.20 -64.94 28.83
C ASP A 233 -4.71 -66.38 28.66
N ILE A 234 -4.89 -67.24 29.66
CA ILE A 234 -4.62 -68.69 29.55
C ILE A 234 -5.90 -69.49 29.28
N GLY A 235 -7.04 -68.80 29.19
CA GLY A 235 -8.33 -69.30 28.78
C GLY A 235 -8.81 -70.48 29.61
N ALA A 236 -9.43 -71.44 28.93
CA ALA A 236 -9.95 -72.63 29.57
C ALA A 236 -8.86 -73.54 30.17
N ALA A 237 -7.56 -73.30 29.99
CA ALA A 237 -6.53 -74.07 30.68
C ALA A 237 -6.35 -73.65 32.16
N GLU A 238 -6.86 -72.48 32.57
CA GLU A 238 -6.80 -72.03 33.96
C GLU A 238 -7.55 -72.98 34.89
N GLY A 239 -6.93 -73.34 36.02
CA GLY A 239 -7.55 -74.16 37.06
C GLY A 239 -6.63 -75.21 37.66
N TYR A 240 -7.24 -76.16 38.38
CA TYR A 240 -6.56 -77.25 39.05
C TYR A 240 -6.64 -78.53 38.23
N TRP A 241 -5.54 -79.26 38.21
CA TRP A 241 -5.29 -80.37 37.32
C TRP A 241 -4.63 -81.49 38.11
N LEU A 242 -5.04 -82.73 37.90
CA LEU A 242 -4.54 -83.90 38.62
C LEU A 242 -4.12 -84.97 37.61
N THR A 243 -2.94 -85.56 37.77
CA THR A 243 -2.49 -86.64 36.90
C THR A 243 -3.41 -87.85 37.01
N GLU A 244 -3.51 -88.64 35.94
CA GLU A 244 -4.40 -89.81 35.91
C GLU A 244 -4.07 -90.84 37.01
N ASP A 245 -2.80 -90.96 37.39
CA ASP A 245 -2.34 -91.82 38.48
C ASP A 245 -2.47 -91.19 39.89
N GLN A 246 -2.98 -89.95 39.97
CA GLN A 246 -3.15 -89.16 41.19
C GLN A 246 -1.86 -88.97 42.01
N THR A 247 -0.72 -88.95 41.33
CA THR A 247 0.59 -88.74 41.96
C THR A 247 1.01 -87.27 41.97
N GLU A 248 0.46 -86.42 41.09
CA GLU A 248 0.80 -85.00 41.00
C GLU A 248 -0.45 -84.15 40.74
N ALA A 249 -0.59 -83.03 41.45
CA ALA A 249 -1.58 -82.02 41.12
C ALA A 249 -0.95 -80.67 40.86
N CYS A 250 -1.49 -79.97 39.87
CA CYS A 250 -1.03 -78.69 39.39
C CYS A 250 -2.13 -77.63 39.44
N HIS A 251 -1.77 -76.40 39.76
CA HIS A 251 -2.58 -75.20 39.60
C HIS A 251 -1.95 -74.33 38.51
N LEU A 252 -2.67 -74.17 37.41
CA LEU A 252 -2.27 -73.37 36.27
C LEU A 252 -3.09 -72.08 36.23
N THR A 253 -2.42 -70.93 36.15
CA THR A 253 -3.03 -69.60 35.97
C THR A 253 -2.35 -68.87 34.82
N SER A 254 -2.84 -67.67 34.49
CA SER A 254 -2.17 -66.76 33.55
C SER A 254 -0.78 -66.28 34.00
N SER A 255 -0.43 -66.47 35.28
CA SER A 255 0.78 -65.90 35.88
C SER A 255 1.76 -66.93 36.41
N TYR A 256 1.32 -68.17 36.62
CA TYR A 256 2.18 -69.26 37.11
C TYR A 256 1.60 -70.65 36.84
N LEU A 257 2.47 -71.64 36.89
CA LEU A 257 2.14 -73.05 37.06
C LEU A 257 2.78 -73.53 38.38
N THR A 258 1.97 -74.05 39.29
CA THR A 258 2.46 -74.66 40.54
C THR A 258 2.06 -76.12 40.57
N CYS A 259 2.99 -77.05 40.72
CA CYS A 259 2.70 -78.47 40.85
C CYS A 259 3.28 -79.02 42.14
N ALA A 260 2.61 -80.00 42.74
CA ALA A 260 3.08 -80.72 43.90
C ALA A 260 2.86 -82.22 43.73
N VAL A 261 3.74 -83.02 44.33
CA VAL A 261 3.76 -84.48 44.17
C VAL A 261 3.35 -85.14 45.49
N LYS A 262 2.48 -86.14 45.41
CA LYS A 262 1.98 -86.93 46.53
C LYS A 262 3.13 -87.55 47.32
N GLN A 263 3.07 -87.45 48.67
CA GLN A 263 4.09 -87.96 49.60
C GLN A 263 5.51 -87.39 49.40
N SER A 264 5.62 -86.25 48.71
CA SER A 264 6.86 -85.49 48.53
C SER A 264 6.77 -84.17 49.30
N ASP A 265 7.89 -83.71 49.86
CA ASP A 265 8.05 -82.34 50.36
C ASP A 265 8.38 -81.33 49.24
N VAL A 266 8.45 -81.81 47.99
CA VAL A 266 8.83 -81.02 46.83
C VAL A 266 7.58 -80.55 46.07
N GLY A 267 7.39 -79.23 46.07
CA GLY A 267 6.52 -78.52 45.14
C GLY A 267 7.35 -77.57 44.28
N PHE A 268 6.94 -77.37 43.02
CA PHE A 268 7.56 -76.41 42.13
C PHE A 268 6.56 -75.34 41.74
N LYS A 269 7.00 -74.10 41.76
CA LYS A 269 6.25 -72.96 41.23
C LYS A 269 7.08 -72.29 40.16
N HIS A 270 6.52 -72.20 38.96
CA HIS A 270 7.10 -71.52 37.83
C HIS A 270 6.22 -70.33 37.45
N ASP A 271 6.77 -69.11 37.55
CA ASP A 271 6.06 -67.93 37.09
C ASP A 271 6.07 -67.90 35.56
N ILE A 272 4.90 -67.68 34.97
CA ILE A 272 4.72 -67.57 33.52
C ILE A 272 5.02 -66.13 33.10
N THR A 273 5.99 -65.98 32.21
CA THR A 273 6.42 -64.68 31.68
C THR A 273 5.84 -64.39 30.30
N HIS A 274 5.47 -65.43 29.55
CA HIS A 274 4.84 -65.30 28.24
C HIS A 274 3.90 -66.47 27.98
N ILE A 275 2.72 -66.19 27.41
CA ILE A 275 1.77 -67.19 26.90
C ILE A 275 1.66 -66.97 25.41
N HIS A 276 2.09 -67.96 24.63
CA HIS A 276 1.97 -67.95 23.18
C HIS A 276 0.86 -68.92 22.77
N HIS A 277 -0.25 -68.38 22.28
CA HIS A 277 -1.37 -69.18 21.77
C HIS A 277 -0.99 -69.77 20.42
N ILE A 278 -0.73 -71.07 20.37
CA ILE A 278 -0.46 -71.80 19.12
C ILE A 278 -1.79 -72.05 18.39
N SER A 279 -2.83 -72.41 19.14
CA SER A 279 -4.21 -72.53 18.66
C SER A 279 -5.21 -72.25 19.78
N SER A 280 -6.52 -72.38 19.50
CA SER A 280 -7.56 -72.23 20.53
C SER A 280 -7.50 -73.30 21.63
N THR A 281 -6.76 -74.39 21.42
CA THR A 281 -6.64 -75.51 22.37
C THR A 281 -5.19 -75.83 22.70
N GLU A 282 -4.22 -75.03 22.24
CA GLU A 282 -2.80 -75.31 22.41
C GLU A 282 -2.05 -74.03 22.75
N LEU A 283 -1.29 -74.09 23.84
CA LEU A 283 -0.56 -72.97 24.42
C LEU A 283 0.90 -73.37 24.63
N GLU A 284 1.82 -72.46 24.28
CA GLU A 284 3.20 -72.52 24.74
C GLU A 284 3.39 -71.52 25.89
N LEU A 285 3.75 -72.03 27.05
CA LEU A 285 4.04 -71.23 28.24
C LEU A 285 5.56 -71.06 28.34
N THR A 286 6.02 -69.82 28.49
CA THR A 286 7.43 -69.50 28.80
C THR A 286 7.54 -69.08 30.25
N PHE A 287 8.33 -69.80 31.03
CA PHE A 287 8.54 -69.53 32.45
C PHE A 287 9.70 -68.57 32.72
N ASN A 288 9.78 -68.05 33.94
CA ASN A 288 10.80 -67.11 34.40
C ASN A 288 12.25 -67.63 34.29
N ASN A 289 12.46 -68.95 34.32
CA ASN A 289 13.75 -69.60 34.09
C ASN A 289 14.08 -69.79 32.60
N GLY A 290 13.23 -69.31 31.68
CA GLY A 290 13.36 -69.46 30.23
C GLY A 290 12.88 -70.80 29.69
N HIS A 291 12.45 -71.73 30.55
CA HIS A 291 11.87 -72.99 30.11
C HIS A 291 10.55 -72.75 29.38
N LYS A 292 10.31 -73.52 28.33
CA LYS A 292 9.07 -73.51 27.57
C LYS A 292 8.39 -74.85 27.67
N THR A 293 7.10 -74.87 28.00
CA THR A 293 6.28 -76.08 27.93
C THR A 293 5.12 -75.83 26.99
N GLN A 294 4.73 -76.85 26.25
CA GLN A 294 3.49 -76.84 25.49
C GLN A 294 2.41 -77.61 26.26
N ILE A 295 1.20 -77.06 26.26
CA ILE A 295 0.03 -77.70 26.84
C ILE A 295 -1.09 -77.70 25.82
N VAL A 296 -1.78 -78.83 25.73
CA VAL A 296 -2.90 -79.06 24.81
C VAL A 296 -4.15 -79.36 25.64
N LEU A 297 -5.16 -78.51 25.52
CA LEU A 297 -6.47 -78.75 26.09
C LEU A 297 -7.25 -79.70 25.17
N ALA A 298 -7.07 -81.01 25.36
CA ALA A 298 -7.75 -82.04 24.57
C ALA A 298 -9.28 -81.91 24.65
N ASN A 299 -9.79 -81.43 25.80
CA ASN A 299 -11.14 -80.89 25.99
C ASN A 299 -11.19 -80.09 27.31
N ASN A 300 -12.33 -79.50 27.65
CA ASN A 300 -12.48 -78.65 28.85
C ASN A 300 -12.01 -79.29 30.17
N ASN A 301 -11.97 -80.62 30.25
CA ASN A 301 -11.62 -81.36 31.46
C ASN A 301 -10.30 -82.13 31.37
N VAL A 302 -9.57 -82.01 30.26
CA VAL A 302 -8.33 -82.76 30.03
C VAL A 302 -7.27 -81.85 29.45
N LEU A 303 -6.13 -81.77 30.15
CA LEU A 303 -4.94 -81.06 29.74
C LEU A 303 -3.82 -82.08 29.49
N GLU A 304 -3.16 -82.00 28.34
CA GLU A 304 -2.02 -82.82 27.98
C GLU A 304 -0.78 -81.94 27.96
N GLY A 305 0.26 -82.34 28.67
CA GLY A 305 1.53 -81.61 28.72
C GLY A 305 2.71 -82.55 28.83
N GLU A 306 3.89 -82.02 29.12
CA GLU A 306 5.13 -82.81 29.27
C GLU A 306 5.02 -83.87 30.38
N VAL A 307 4.27 -83.59 31.44
CA VAL A 307 4.01 -84.51 32.56
C VAL A 307 2.91 -85.55 32.25
N GLY A 308 2.37 -85.53 31.03
CA GLY A 308 1.32 -86.43 30.58
C GLY A 308 -0.08 -85.83 30.67
N ARG A 309 -1.07 -86.71 30.82
CA ARG A 309 -2.48 -86.35 30.82
C ARG A 309 -2.95 -85.98 32.23
N LEU A 310 -3.48 -84.78 32.38
CA LEU A 310 -4.06 -84.27 33.61
C LEU A 310 -5.57 -84.06 33.43
N ASN A 311 -6.33 -84.46 34.44
CA ASN A 311 -7.77 -84.25 34.50
C ASN A 311 -8.06 -83.03 35.36
N ARG A 312 -9.04 -82.22 34.94
CA ARG A 312 -9.49 -81.09 35.73
C ARG A 312 -10.14 -81.58 37.02
N VAL A 313 -9.80 -80.94 38.12
CA VAL A 313 -10.34 -81.21 39.46
C VAL A 313 -10.68 -79.90 40.18
N SER A 314 -11.40 -79.98 41.29
CA SER A 314 -11.52 -78.84 42.20
C SER A 314 -10.23 -78.59 42.97
N LYS A 315 -10.12 -77.41 43.61
CA LYS A 315 -9.00 -77.11 44.52
C LYS A 315 -8.94 -78.13 45.67
N GLU A 316 -10.09 -78.47 46.23
CA GLU A 316 -10.22 -79.41 47.34
C GLU A 316 -9.75 -80.81 46.91
N GLU A 317 -10.14 -81.26 45.72
CA GLU A 317 -9.69 -82.54 45.15
C GLU A 317 -8.18 -82.54 44.87
N ALA A 318 -7.65 -81.48 44.28
CA ALA A 318 -6.22 -81.33 44.03
C ALA A 318 -5.39 -81.31 45.33
N ASN A 319 -5.91 -80.69 46.39
CA ASN A 319 -5.21 -80.63 47.68
C ASN A 319 -5.42 -81.88 48.55
N ALA A 320 -6.46 -82.67 48.32
CA ALA A 320 -6.75 -83.88 49.08
C ALA A 320 -5.66 -84.96 48.95
N ILE A 321 -4.91 -84.98 47.84
CA ILE A 321 -3.88 -86.00 47.63
C ILE A 321 -2.64 -85.82 48.53
N TYR A 322 -2.50 -84.67 49.20
CA TYR A 322 -1.30 -84.32 49.98
C TYR A 322 -1.40 -84.57 51.48
N GLU A 323 -2.52 -85.06 52.03
CA GLU A 323 -2.69 -85.35 53.48
C GLU A 323 -2.19 -84.24 54.44
N GLY A 324 -2.17 -82.98 53.99
CA GLY A 324 -1.70 -81.82 54.78
C GLY A 324 -0.20 -81.45 54.64
N TYR A 325 0.58 -82.13 53.78
CA TYR A 325 1.99 -81.82 53.54
C TYR A 325 2.21 -80.56 52.68
N TYR A 326 1.28 -80.27 51.77
CA TYR A 326 1.35 -79.11 50.87
C TYR A 326 -0.07 -78.61 50.56
N GLU A 327 -0.22 -77.31 50.30
CA GLU A 327 -1.46 -76.71 49.82
C GLU A 327 -1.16 -75.92 48.56
N LEU A 328 -1.75 -76.34 47.43
CA LEU A 328 -1.72 -75.56 46.20
C LEU A 328 -2.44 -74.21 46.44
N PRO A 329 -1.86 -73.09 45.97
CA PRO A 329 -2.37 -71.74 46.20
C PRO A 329 -3.83 -71.55 45.84
#